data_AF-A0A420DZ09-F1
#
_entry.id   AF-A0A420DZ09-F1
#
_cell.length_a   1.000
_cell.length_b   1.000
_cell.length_c   1.000
_cell.angle_alpha   90.00
_cell.angle_beta   90.00
_cell.angle_gamma   90.00
#
_symmetry.space_group_name_H-M   'P 1'
#
loop_
_entity.id
_entity.type
_entity.pdbx_description
1 polymer ?
#
loop_
_entity_poly.entity_id
_entity_poly.type
_entity_poly.pdbx_seq_one_letter_code
_entity_poly.pdbx_strand_id
1 'polypeptide(L)' 'MSKVMPYFYFIFGLVILFDGIVQFLENKELYKLLFSWNTTDKYFYLSIKIIFSLFFFFIGYKRFRVKS' A
#
# COMPACT_ATOMS: atom_id res chain seq x y z
N MET A 1 1.32 -24.23 -6.69
CA MET A 1 2.01 -22.93 -6.58
C MET A 1 1.97 -22.43 -5.15
N SER A 2 3.15 -22.10 -4.63
CA SER A 2 3.61 -22.21 -3.23
C SER A 2 2.76 -21.47 -2.18
N LYS A 3 2.69 -22.03 -0.96
CA LYS A 3 2.09 -21.43 0.25
C LYS A 3 2.66 -20.03 0.61
N VAL A 4 3.68 -19.57 -0.12
CA VAL A 4 4.39 -18.30 0.06
C VAL A 4 3.67 -17.11 -0.59
N MET A 5 2.84 -17.34 -1.61
CA MET A 5 2.14 -16.27 -2.34
C MET A 5 1.40 -15.24 -1.45
N PRO A 6 0.65 -15.64 -0.40
CA PRO A 6 -0.05 -14.71 0.49
C PRO A 6 0.90 -13.75 1.20
N TYR A 7 2.07 -14.23 1.63
CA TYR A 7 3.07 -13.42 2.35
C TYR A 7 3.62 -12.28 1.50
N PHE A 8 3.78 -12.49 0.18
CA PHE A 8 4.19 -11.41 -0.72
C PHE A 8 3.17 -10.26 -0.71
N TYR A 9 1.86 -10.55 -0.72
CA TYR A 9 0.84 -9.49 -0.66
C TYR A 9 0.90 -8.71 0.66
N PHE A 10 1.17 -9.37 1.79
CA PHE A 10 1.38 -8.69 3.07
C PHE A 10 2.64 -7.82 3.07
N ILE A 11 3.76 -8.32 2.53
CA ILE A 11 5.00 -7.55 2.40
C ILE A 11 4.76 -6.32 1.50
N PHE A 12 4.11 -6.48 0.36
CA PHE A 12 3.78 -5.36 -0.53
C PHE A 12 2.89 -4.32 0.15
N GLY A 13 1.86 -4.75 0.90
CA GLY A 13 1.03 -3.84 1.71
C GLY A 13 1.87 -3.03 2.71
N LEU A 14 2.73 -3.71 3.48
CA LEU A 14 3.61 -3.06 4.45
C LEU A 14 4.57 -2.06 3.80
N VAL A 15 5.20 -2.41 2.68
CA VAL A 15 6.11 -1.52 1.96
C VAL A 15 5.39 -0.26 1.47
N ILE A 16 4.20 -0.41 0.89
CA ILE A 16 3.40 0.74 0.42
C ILE A 16 3.01 1.65 1.59
N LEU A 17 2.64 1.06 2.73
CA LEU A 17 2.21 1.81 3.90
C LEU A 17 3.39 2.55 4.55
N PHE A 18 4.55 1.88 4.69
CA PHE A 18 5.74 2.47 5.26
C PHE A 18 6.29 3.59 4.38
N ASP A 19 6.41 3.36 3.06
CA ASP A 19 6.77 4.39 2.07
C ASP A 19 5.77 5.56 2.10
N GLY A 20 4.48 5.26 2.17
CA GLY A 20 3.42 6.26 2.32
C GLY A 20 3.62 7.16 3.53
N ILE A 21 3.91 6.57 4.69
CA ILE A 21 4.13 7.30 5.95
C ILE A 21 5.43 8.10 5.90
N VAL A 22 6.53 7.53 5.42
CA VAL A 22 7.82 8.24 5.31
C VAL A 22 7.68 9.46 4.42
N GLN A 23 7.11 9.30 3.23
CA GLN A 23 6.91 10.43 2.32
C GLN A 23 5.93 11.46 2.89
N PHE A 24 4.89 11.03 3.59
CA PHE A 24 4.00 11.94 4.31
C PHE A 24 4.78 12.76 5.35
N LEU A 25 5.73 12.17 6.10
CA LEU A 25 6.55 12.91 7.06
C LEU A 25 7.50 13.92 6.40
N GLU A 26 7.92 13.68 5.15
CA GLU A 26 8.86 14.52 4.40
C GLU A 26 8.28 15.86 3.86
N ASN A 27 6.99 16.17 4.07
CA ASN A 27 6.36 17.46 3.69
C ASN A 27 6.72 17.95 2.27
N LYS A 28 6.48 17.10 1.26
CA LYS A 28 6.73 17.43 -0.15
C LYS A 28 5.68 18.38 -0.71
N GLU A 29 6.08 19.20 -1.68
CA GLU A 29 5.15 20.06 -2.43
C GLU A 29 4.25 19.25 -3.39
N LEU A 30 4.77 18.15 -3.92
CA LEU A 30 4.07 17.24 -4.81
C LEU A 30 4.26 15.79 -4.35
N TYR A 31 3.16 15.12 -4.10
CA TYR A 31 3.11 13.71 -3.75
C TYR A 31 2.70 12.89 -4.97
N LYS A 32 3.48 11.86 -5.28
CA LYS A 32 3.17 10.93 -6.36
C LYS A 32 2.28 9.80 -5.84
N LEU A 33 1.03 9.75 -6.29
CA LEU A 33 0.04 8.76 -5.87
C LEU A 33 0.38 7.39 -6.47
N LEU A 34 0.14 7.24 -7.78
CA LEU A 34 0.37 6.04 -8.57
C LEU A 34 0.59 6.43 -10.03
N PHE A 35 1.44 5.68 -10.74
CA PHE A 35 1.77 5.91 -12.15
C PHE A 35 2.19 7.36 -12.42
N SER A 36 1.33 8.16 -13.08
CA SER A 36 1.55 9.57 -13.42
C SER A 36 0.65 10.53 -12.64
N TRP A 37 -0.10 10.03 -11.65
CA TRP A 37 -0.98 10.85 -10.84
C TRP A 37 -0.22 11.45 -9.67
N ASN A 38 -0.32 12.77 -9.54
CA ASN A 38 0.28 13.53 -8.46
C ASN A 38 -0.81 14.32 -7.73
N THR A 39 -0.58 14.63 -6.47
CA THR A 39 -1.43 15.51 -5.67
C THR A 39 -0.57 16.43 -4.81
N THR A 40 -1.06 17.64 -4.55
CA THR A 40 -0.49 18.55 -3.56
C THR A 40 -1.08 18.33 -2.17
N ASP A 41 -2.25 17.68 -2.09
CA ASP A 41 -2.91 17.36 -0.83
C ASP A 41 -2.28 16.12 -0.19
N LYS A 42 -1.53 16.39 0.87
CA LYS A 42 -0.83 15.40 1.69
C LYS A 42 -1.77 14.39 2.35
N TYR A 43 -2.96 14.79 2.77
CA TYR A 43 -3.95 13.89 3.39
C TYR A 43 -4.63 13.02 2.33
N PHE A 44 -4.88 13.58 1.14
CA PHE A 44 -5.37 12.81 0.00
C PHE A 44 -4.35 11.74 -0.42
N TYR A 45 -3.06 12.10 -0.49
CA TYR A 45 -1.97 11.17 -0.74
C TYR A 45 -1.96 9.98 0.24
N LEU A 46 -1.99 10.28 1.54
CA LEU A 46 -1.94 9.24 2.57
C LEU A 46 -3.19 8.34 2.51
N SER A 47 -4.36 8.92 2.29
CA SER A 47 -5.62 8.17 2.17
C SER A 47 -5.57 7.15 1.03
N ILE A 48 -5.06 7.55 -0.13
CA ILE A 48 -4.88 6.63 -1.27
C ILE A 48 -3.87 5.52 -0.92
N LYS A 49 -2.72 5.86 -0.33
CA LYS A 49 -1.72 4.84 0.09
C LYS A 49 -2.30 3.84 1.10
N ILE A 50 -3.10 4.30 2.06
CA ILE A 50 -3.80 3.44 3.03
C ILE A 50 -4.80 2.52 2.34
N ILE A 51 -5.63 3.05 1.43
CA ILE A 51 -6.61 2.25 0.66
C ILE A 51 -5.90 1.15 -0.13
N PHE A 52 -4.81 1.48 -0.83
CA PHE A 52 -4.03 0.50 -1.58
C PHE A 52 -3.40 -0.54 -0.65
N SER A 53 -2.80 -0.13 0.46
CA SER A 53 -2.25 -1.06 1.44
C SER A 53 -3.31 -2.02 1.99
N LEU A 54 -4.49 -1.51 2.35
CA LEU A 54 -5.61 -2.32 2.83
C LEU A 54 -6.10 -3.29 1.76
N PHE A 55 -6.14 -2.87 0.50
CA PHE A 55 -6.49 -3.74 -0.62
C PHE A 55 -5.50 -4.92 -0.75
N PHE A 56 -4.19 -4.65 -0.67
CA PHE A 56 -3.16 -5.69 -0.68
C PHE A 56 -3.28 -6.64 0.52
N PHE A 57 -3.50 -6.11 1.73
CA PHE A 57 -3.75 -6.93 2.91
C PHE A 57 -5.01 -7.79 2.79
N PHE A 58 -6.09 -7.25 2.25
CA PHE A 58 -7.33 -7.99 2.03
C PHE A 58 -7.13 -9.14 1.04
N ILE A 59 -6.41 -8.91 -0.07
CA ILE A 59 -6.07 -9.95 -1.03
C ILE A 59 -5.17 -11.01 -0.39
N GLY A 60 -4.14 -10.58 0.34
CA GLY A 60 -3.24 -11.47 1.09
C GLY A 60 -4.01 -12.36 2.05
N TYR A 61 -4.91 -11.76 2.85
CA TYR A 61 -5.77 -12.46 3.79
C TYR A 61 -6.74 -13.43 3.10
N LYS A 62 -7.41 -13.00 2.02
CA LYS A 62 -8.32 -13.88 1.26
C LYS A 62 -7.58 -15.08 0.69
N ARG A 63 -6.39 -14.89 0.12
CA ARG A 63 -5.55 -15.99 -0.41
C ARG A 63 -4.96 -16.87 0.69
N PHE A 64 -4.67 -16.31 1.86
CA PHE A 64 -4.24 -17.09 3.02
C PHE A 64 -5.38 -18.02 3.48
N ARG A 65 -6.59 -17.48 3.63
CA ARG A 65 -7.76 -18.25 4.11
C ARG A 65 -8.23 -19.34 3.14
N VAL A 66 -8.13 -19.12 1.83
CA VAL A 66 -8.46 -20.12 0.80
C VAL A 66 -7.46 -21.30 0.78
N LYS A 67 -6.27 -21.13 1.38
CA LYS A 67 -5.23 -22.16 1.45
C LYS A 67 -5.10 -22.86 2.80
N SER A 68 -5.77 -22.35 3.84
CA SER A 68 -5.84 -22.94 5.17
C SER A 68 -7.02 -23.89 5.27
#